data_AF-A0A2N8BRS6-F1
#
_entry.id   AF-A0A2N8BRS6-F1
#
_cell.length_a   1.000
_cell.length_b   1.000
_cell.length_c   1.000
_cell.angle_alpha   90.00
_cell.angle_beta   90.00
_cell.angle_gamma   90.00
#
_symmetry.space_group_name_H-M   'P 1'
#
loop_
_entity.id
_entity.type
_entity.pdbx_description
1 polymer ?
#
loop_
_entity_poly.entity_id
_entity_poly.type
_entity_poly.pdbx_seq_one_letter_code
_entity_poly.pdbx_strand_id
1 'polypeptide(L)'
;PHLLGTSLAADIVRAKADQAERRRIEAAMPSSLRYVAGWPPRVPTRTEAEDIAAARRPILARHCLDDRYPSGATVMTRFAELIETAAQKRA
;
A
#
# COMPACT_ATOMS: atom_id res chain seq x y z
N PRO A 1 -33.07 11.83 -21.23
CA PRO A 1 -31.71 11.35 -20.84
C PRO A 1 -30.71 12.51 -20.87
N HIS A 2 -30.33 13.00 -19.69
CA HIS A 2 -29.42 14.14 -19.52
C HIS A 2 -28.00 13.60 -19.54
N LEU A 3 -27.22 13.96 -20.56
CA LEU A 3 -25.80 13.58 -20.64
C LEU A 3 -25.05 14.19 -19.45
N LEU A 4 -24.15 13.41 -18.86
CA LEU A 4 -23.25 13.91 -17.83
C LEU A 4 -22.43 15.08 -18.40
N GLY A 5 -22.18 16.10 -17.58
CA GLY A 5 -21.20 17.13 -17.94
C GLY A 5 -19.85 16.49 -18.25
N THR A 6 -19.09 17.08 -19.18
CA THR A 6 -17.81 16.53 -19.66
C THR A 6 -16.80 16.30 -18.54
N SER A 7 -16.76 17.20 -17.55
CA SER A 7 -15.95 17.04 -16.34
C SER A 7 -16.35 15.81 -15.53
N LEU A 8 -17.63 15.65 -15.21
CA LEU A 8 -18.15 14.51 -14.46
C LEU A 8 -17.92 13.17 -15.19
N ALA A 9 -18.07 13.16 -16.52
CA ALA A 9 -17.76 11.98 -17.33
C ALA A 9 -16.27 11.60 -17.21
N ALA A 10 -15.37 12.57 -17.30
CA ALA A 10 -13.94 12.35 -17.12
C ALA A 10 -13.59 11.88 -15.69
N ASP A 11 -14.25 12.43 -14.67
CA ASP A 11 -14.05 12.05 -13.27
C ASP A 11 -14.45 10.59 -13.02
N ILE A 12 -15.57 10.14 -13.59
CA ILE A 12 -16.03 8.75 -13.50
C ILE A 12 -15.04 7.79 -14.16
N VAL A 13 -14.49 8.16 -15.32
CA VAL A 13 -13.48 7.34 -16.01
C VAL A 13 -12.24 7.16 -15.11
N ARG A 14 -11.74 8.26 -14.51
CA ARG A 14 -10.60 8.19 -13.58
C ARG A 14 -10.93 7.34 -12.35
N ALA A 15 -12.10 7.54 -11.74
CA ALA A 15 -12.52 6.78 -10.56
C ALA A 15 -12.61 5.27 -10.83
N LYS A 16 -13.07 4.86 -12.02
CA LYS A 16 -13.11 3.44 -12.41
C LYS A 16 -11.72 2.85 -12.60
N ALA A 17 -10.80 3.60 -13.21
CA ALA A 17 -9.41 3.17 -13.35
C ALA A 17 -8.74 3.02 -11.98
N ASP A 18 -8.91 4.00 -11.09
CA ASP A 18 -8.40 3.95 -9.72
C ASP A 18 -8.95 2.74 -8.94
N GLN A 19 -10.24 2.44 -9.09
CA GLN A 19 -10.88 1.29 -8.44
C GLN A 19 -10.29 -0.04 -8.93
N ALA A 20 -10.04 -0.18 -10.23
CA ALA A 20 -9.46 -1.38 -10.81
C ALA A 20 -8.02 -1.59 -10.31
N GLU A 21 -7.23 -0.52 -10.29
CA GLU A 21 -5.84 -0.57 -9.83
C GLU A 21 -5.76 -0.89 -8.34
N ARG A 22 -6.61 -0.29 -7.51
CA ARG A 22 -6.71 -0.63 -6.08
C ARG A 22 -6.96 -2.12 -5.86
N ARG A 23 -7.94 -2.72 -6.56
CA ARG A 23 -8.23 -4.16 -6.43
C ARG A 23 -7.05 -5.03 -6.82
N ARG A 24 -6.32 -4.66 -7.88
CA ARG A 24 -5.12 -5.37 -8.33
C ARG A 24 -4.03 -5.33 -7.27
N ILE A 25 -3.79 -4.16 -6.66
CA ILE A 25 -2.79 -3.96 -5.61
C ILE A 25 -3.18 -4.76 -4.34
N GLU A 26 -4.43 -4.65 -3.89
CA GLU A 26 -4.92 -5.37 -2.70
C GLU A 26 -4.84 -6.89 -2.85
N ALA A 27 -5.07 -7.41 -4.07
CA ALA A 27 -4.96 -8.83 -4.38
C ALA A 27 -3.50 -9.33 -4.35
N ALA A 28 -2.54 -8.48 -4.73
CA ALA A 28 -1.11 -8.82 -4.72
C ALA A 28 -0.50 -8.80 -3.31
N MET A 29 -1.14 -8.15 -2.34
CA MET A 29 -0.62 -8.06 -0.98
C MET A 29 -0.72 -9.40 -0.22
N PRO A 30 0.34 -9.85 0.49
CA PRO A 30 0.31 -11.04 1.31
C PRO A 30 -0.81 -10.95 2.37
N SER A 31 -1.72 -11.93 2.41
CA SER A 31 -2.93 -11.88 3.23
C SER A 31 -2.64 -11.68 4.72
N SER A 32 -1.57 -12.32 5.22
CA SER A 32 -1.11 -12.21 6.62
C SER A 32 -0.44 -10.88 6.99
N LEU A 33 -0.18 -10.01 6.00
CA LEU A 33 0.46 -8.70 6.17
C LEU A 33 -0.42 -7.55 5.65
N ARG A 34 -1.69 -7.83 5.34
CA ARG A 34 -2.68 -6.76 5.12
C ARG A 34 -2.85 -5.94 6.38
N TYR A 35 -3.24 -4.67 6.22
CA TYR A 35 -3.41 -3.76 7.33
C TYR A 35 -4.42 -4.30 8.34
N VAL A 36 -4.00 -4.36 9.60
CA VAL A 36 -4.83 -4.60 10.78
C VAL A 36 -4.50 -3.51 11.80
N ALA A 37 -5.46 -3.16 12.65
CA ALA A 37 -5.22 -2.14 13.68
C ALA A 37 -4.12 -2.59 14.64
N GLY A 38 -3.14 -1.71 14.87
CA GLY A 38 -2.02 -1.97 15.78
C GLY A 38 -0.68 -2.12 15.07
N TRP A 39 0.20 -2.93 15.65
CA TRP A 39 1.57 -3.17 15.17
C TRP A 39 1.62 -4.33 14.16
N PRO A 40 2.59 -4.34 13.23
CA PRO A 40 2.76 -5.45 12.32
C PRO A 40 2.98 -6.77 13.09
N PRO A 41 2.39 -7.89 12.64
CA PRO A 41 2.41 -9.15 13.40
C PRO A 41 3.78 -9.85 13.37
N ARG A 42 4.57 -9.60 12.32
CA ARG A 42 5.90 -10.17 12.09
C ARG A 42 6.65 -9.37 11.03
N VAL A 43 7.95 -9.61 10.91
CA VAL A 43 8.75 -9.15 9.76
C VAL A 43 8.36 -9.95 8.51
N PRO A 44 8.19 -9.32 7.33
CA PRO A 44 7.97 -10.04 6.07
C PRO A 44 9.18 -10.88 5.68
N THR A 45 8.94 -11.94 4.91
CA THR A 45 10.01 -12.58 4.13
C THR A 45 10.52 -11.63 3.04
N ARG A 46 11.65 -11.94 2.42
CA ARG A 46 12.20 -11.12 1.32
C ARG A 46 11.19 -10.95 0.18
N THR A 47 10.57 -12.04 -0.27
CA THR A 47 9.57 -12.00 -1.35
C THR A 47 8.37 -11.14 -0.97
N GLU A 48 7.80 -11.34 0.21
CA GLU A 48 6.68 -10.52 0.69
C GLU A 48 7.05 -9.03 0.80
N ALA A 49 8.28 -8.73 1.20
CA ALA A 49 8.75 -7.35 1.29
C ALA A 49 8.89 -6.68 -0.08
N GLU A 50 9.34 -7.42 -1.10
CA GLU A 50 9.35 -6.94 -2.48
C GLU A 50 7.93 -6.74 -3.01
N ASP A 51 7.00 -7.65 -2.70
CA ASP A 51 5.58 -7.50 -3.06
C ASP A 51 4.99 -6.23 -2.42
N ILE A 52 5.29 -5.97 -1.15
CA ILE A 52 4.89 -4.74 -0.44
C ILE A 52 5.48 -3.50 -1.11
N ALA A 53 6.78 -3.50 -1.44
CA ALA A 53 7.42 -2.35 -2.09
C ALA A 53 6.79 -2.10 -3.48
N ALA A 54 6.58 -3.15 -4.27
CA ALA A 54 5.96 -3.08 -5.58
C ALA A 54 4.49 -2.58 -5.51
N ALA A 55 3.72 -3.03 -4.52
CA ALA A 55 2.36 -2.60 -4.27
C ALA A 55 2.26 -1.11 -3.90
N ARG A 56 3.26 -0.58 -3.17
CA ARG A 56 3.29 0.81 -2.71
C ARG A 56 3.61 1.82 -3.81
N ARG A 57 4.54 1.50 -4.71
CA ARG A 57 4.98 2.43 -5.78
C ARG A 57 3.83 3.11 -6.55
N PRO A 58 2.84 2.38 -7.11
CA PRO A 58 1.74 3.02 -7.84
C PRO A 58 0.85 3.90 -6.94
N ILE A 59 0.65 3.53 -5.67
CA ILE A 59 -0.12 4.33 -4.71
C ILE A 59 0.59 5.67 -4.45
N LEU A 60 1.90 5.62 -4.18
CA LEU A 60 2.69 6.80 -3.90
C LEU A 60 2.76 7.73 -5.12
N ALA A 61 3.00 7.17 -6.31
CA ALA A 61 2.99 7.93 -7.55
C ALA A 61 1.63 8.60 -7.82
N ARG A 62 0.52 7.88 -7.56
CA ARG A 62 -0.86 8.40 -7.75
C ARG A 62 -1.17 9.61 -6.85
N HIS A 63 -0.54 9.68 -5.68
CA HIS A 63 -0.75 10.72 -4.68
C HIS A 63 0.40 11.73 -4.57
N CYS A 64 1.40 11.65 -5.46
CA CYS A 64 2.60 12.49 -5.43
C CYS A 64 3.32 12.46 -4.07
N LEU A 65 3.45 11.27 -3.49
CA LEU A 65 4.12 11.05 -2.20
C LEU A 65 5.51 10.46 -2.41
N ASP A 66 6.44 10.81 -1.51
CA ASP A 66 7.80 10.26 -1.52
C ASP A 66 7.82 8.77 -1.16
N ASP A 67 8.60 7.99 -1.91
CA ASP A 67 8.87 6.59 -1.60
C ASP A 67 10.10 6.44 -0.70
N ARG A 68 9.85 6.47 0.61
CA ARG A 68 10.88 6.31 1.64
C ARG A 68 11.37 4.86 1.80
N TYR A 69 10.65 3.89 1.23
CA TYR A 69 10.97 2.46 1.38
C TYR A 69 10.86 1.74 0.02
N PRO A 70 11.72 2.10 -0.96
CA PRO A 70 11.54 1.69 -2.35
C PRO A 70 11.90 0.22 -2.64
N SER A 71 12.50 -0.48 -1.69
CA SER A 71 12.97 -1.87 -1.84
C SER A 71 12.50 -2.79 -0.71
N GLY A 72 12.44 -4.09 -0.97
CA GLY A 72 12.10 -5.09 0.04
C GLY A 72 13.03 -5.03 1.26
N ALA A 73 14.32 -4.76 1.06
CA ALA A 73 15.27 -4.56 2.16
C ALA A 73 14.85 -3.40 3.09
N THR A 74 14.55 -2.22 2.54
CA THR A 74 14.10 -1.07 3.35
C THR A 74 12.75 -1.31 4.02
N VAL A 75 11.85 -2.08 3.39
CA VAL A 75 10.58 -2.50 3.99
C VAL A 75 10.82 -3.43 5.18
N MET A 76 11.68 -4.45 5.03
CA MET A 76 12.01 -5.36 6.14
C MET A 76 12.61 -4.63 7.33
N THR A 77 13.59 -3.74 7.09
CA THR A 77 14.18 -2.90 8.14
C THR A 77 13.11 -2.10 8.87
N ARG A 78 12.19 -1.46 8.13
CA ARG A 78 11.13 -0.69 8.75
C ARG A 78 10.17 -1.54 9.60
N PHE A 79 9.84 -2.75 9.14
CA PHE A 79 9.00 -3.66 9.92
C PHE A 79 9.69 -4.08 11.23
N ALA A 80 11.00 -4.35 11.20
CA ALA A 80 11.76 -4.68 12.41
C ALA A 80 11.74 -3.53 13.42
N GLU A 81 11.99 -2.29 12.98
CA GLU A 81 11.92 -1.08 13.83
C GLU A 81 10.54 -0.92 14.49
N LEU A 82 9.46 -1.15 13.74
CA LEU A 82 8.10 -1.05 14.25
C LEU A 82 7.81 -2.11 15.32
N ILE A 83 8.30 -3.33 15.15
CA ILE A 83 8.13 -4.42 16.13
C ILE A 83 8.92 -4.12 17.40
N GLU A 84 10.15 -3.61 17.28
CA GLU A 84 10.95 -3.18 18.43
C GLU A 84 10.26 -2.04 19.19
N THR A 85 9.78 -1.03 18.47
CA THR A 85 9.00 0.08 19.06
C THR A 85 7.76 -0.44 19.79
N ALA A 86 7.08 -1.46 19.23
CA ALA A 86 5.93 -2.08 19.85
C ALA A 86 6.29 -2.79 21.16
N ALA A 87 7.42 -3.50 21.19
CA ALA A 87 7.91 -4.18 22.38
C ALA A 87 8.26 -3.18 23.49
N GLN A 88 8.95 -2.09 23.16
CA GLN A 88 9.28 -1.02 24.10
C GLN A 88 8.05 -0.36 24.71
N LYS A 89 6.97 -0.17 23.94
CA LYS A 89 5.72 0.41 24.44
C LYS A 89 4.87 -0.54 25.29
N ARG A 90 5.19 -1.83 25.31
CA ARG A 90 4.49 -2.86 26.11
C ARG A 90 5.21 -3.15 27.43
N ALA A 91 6.50 -2.83 27.52
CA ALA A 91 7.31 -2.92 28.74
C ALA A 91 6.97 -1.75 29.68
#